data_AF-A0A9W4J624-F1
#
_entry.id   AF-A0A9W4J624-F1
#
_cell.length_a   1.000
_cell.length_b   1.000
_cell.length_c   1.000
_cell.angle_alpha   90.00
_cell.angle_beta   90.00
_cell.angle_gamma   90.00
#
_symmetry.space_group_name_H-M   'P 1'
#
loop_
_entity.id
_entity.type
_entity.pdbx_description
1 polymer ?
#
loop_
_entity_poly.entity_id
_entity_poly.type
_entity_poly.pdbx_seq_one_letter_code
_entity_poly.pdbx_strand_id
1 'polypeptide(L)'
;MLTTTLTSGLAAILACAHSVNAAPQAMRRATPELSLTAQLQLADTAVDRYKLLPRDEDFIFDFTKSESPFANRKNFPALVGTGTSFSVSQLPAYPTSTSTPAPASSSSLTPGA
;
A
#
# COMPACT_ATOMS: atom_id res chain seq x y z
N MET A 1 -63.58 19.85 -18.69
CA MET A 1 -62.77 18.65 -18.39
C MET A 1 -61.96 18.95 -17.14
N LEU A 2 -62.65 18.91 -15.99
CA LEU A 2 -62.15 19.11 -14.63
C LEU A 2 -62.30 17.74 -13.97
N THR A 3 -61.31 17.30 -13.17
CA THR A 3 -60.94 15.91 -12.82
C THR A 3 -59.88 15.42 -13.81
N THR A 4 -58.61 15.27 -13.45
CA THR A 4 -58.11 14.33 -12.43
C THR A 4 -56.74 14.80 -11.91
N THR A 5 -56.74 15.74 -10.97
CA THR A 5 -55.56 16.24 -10.25
C THR A 5 -55.36 15.47 -8.94
N LEU A 6 -55.40 14.13 -8.96
CA LEU A 6 -55.38 13.31 -7.73
C LEU A 6 -54.68 11.96 -7.94
N THR A 7 -53.40 11.99 -8.31
CA THR A 7 -52.47 10.87 -8.05
C THR A 7 -51.11 11.41 -7.61
N SER A 8 -51.17 12.44 -6.78
CA SER A 8 -50.07 12.89 -5.93
C SER A 8 -50.12 12.07 -4.64
N GLY A 9 -49.03 11.37 -4.29
CA GLY A 9 -48.78 10.99 -2.88
C GLY A 9 -48.65 9.52 -2.47
N LEU A 10 -48.51 8.53 -3.37
CA LEU A 10 -48.34 7.11 -2.94
C LEU A 10 -46.99 6.46 -3.28
N ALA A 11 -46.11 7.10 -4.05
CA ALA A 11 -44.80 6.52 -4.42
C ALA A 11 -43.61 7.06 -3.60
N ALA A 12 -43.85 7.49 -2.35
CA ALA A 12 -42.81 8.09 -1.49
C ALA A 12 -42.68 7.42 -0.10
N ILE A 13 -43.18 6.19 0.07
CA ILE A 13 -43.04 5.41 1.31
C ILE A 13 -42.25 4.11 1.06
N LEU A 14 -41.11 4.22 0.39
CA LEU A 14 -40.04 3.20 0.51
C LEU A 14 -38.85 3.76 1.33
N ALA A 15 -39.05 4.88 2.00
CA ALA A 15 -38.09 5.41 2.95
C ALA A 15 -38.06 4.55 4.23
N CYS A 16 -36.88 4.04 4.55
CA CYS A 16 -36.39 3.82 5.92
C CYS A 16 -36.96 2.64 6.74
N ALA A 17 -36.88 1.39 6.25
CA ALA A 17 -37.12 0.22 7.11
C ALA A 17 -36.00 -0.84 7.14
N HIS A 18 -34.88 -0.64 6.44
CA HIS A 18 -33.75 -1.57 6.52
C HIS A 18 -32.61 -0.97 7.34
N SER A 19 -32.87 -0.70 8.61
CA SER A 19 -31.78 -0.63 9.59
C SER A 19 -31.25 -2.05 9.76
N VAL A 20 -30.35 -2.49 8.86
CA VAL A 20 -29.53 -3.66 9.14
C VAL A 20 -28.62 -3.24 10.30
N ASN A 21 -29.06 -3.53 11.51
CA ASN A 21 -28.19 -3.49 12.67
C ASN A 21 -27.25 -4.69 12.53
N ALA A 22 -26.17 -4.51 11.76
CA ALA A 22 -25.01 -5.39 11.84
C ALA A 22 -24.32 -5.11 13.19
N ALA A 23 -24.98 -5.47 14.29
CA ALA A 23 -24.31 -5.58 15.57
C ALA A 23 -23.09 -6.46 15.34
N PRO A 24 -21.86 -6.05 15.72
CA PRO A 24 -20.69 -6.90 15.63
C PRO A 24 -21.02 -8.14 16.45
N GLN A 25 -21.42 -9.21 15.77
CA GLN A 25 -21.53 -10.51 16.41
C GLN A 25 -20.08 -10.82 16.73
N ALA A 26 -19.70 -10.61 17.99
CA ALA A 26 -18.43 -11.05 18.54
C ALA A 26 -18.45 -12.58 18.41
N MET A 27 -18.13 -13.03 17.21
CA MET A 27 -18.06 -14.42 16.84
C MET A 27 -16.79 -14.92 17.51
N ARG A 28 -16.93 -15.24 18.79
CA ARG A 28 -15.99 -16.06 19.54
C ARG A 28 -16.13 -17.49 19.01
N ARG A 29 -15.87 -17.65 17.72
CA ARG A 29 -15.66 -18.94 17.08
C ARG A 29 -14.30 -19.37 17.58
N ALA A 30 -14.25 -20.52 18.24
CA ALA A 30 -13.01 -21.27 18.41
C ALA A 30 -12.49 -21.54 16.99
N THR A 31 -11.68 -20.63 16.47
CA THR A 31 -11.06 -20.75 15.16
C THR A 31 -9.91 -21.72 15.30
N PRO A 32 -9.74 -22.69 14.38
CA PRO A 32 -8.43 -23.31 14.20
C PRO A 32 -7.42 -22.16 14.12
N GLU A 33 -6.33 -22.24 14.90
CA GLU A 33 -5.38 -21.15 15.14
C GLU A 33 -5.11 -20.41 13.82
N LEU A 34 -5.72 -19.23 13.67
CA LEU A 34 -5.70 -18.48 12.41
C LEU A 34 -4.25 -18.09 12.16
N SER A 35 -3.79 -18.15 10.91
CA SER A 35 -2.42 -17.69 10.62
C SER A 35 -2.25 -16.24 11.08
N LEU A 36 -1.06 -15.88 11.57
CA LEU A 36 -0.77 -14.54 12.09
C LEU A 36 -1.20 -13.42 11.12
N THR A 37 -0.95 -13.60 9.82
CA THR A 37 -1.39 -12.67 8.77
C THR A 37 -2.92 -12.50 8.72
N ALA A 38 -3.68 -13.58 8.96
CA ALA A 38 -5.13 -13.52 9.02
C ALA A 38 -5.62 -12.83 10.31
N GLN A 39 -4.98 -13.10 11.45
CA GLN A 39 -5.28 -12.39 12.70
C GLN A 39 -5.04 -10.88 12.56
N LEU A 40 -3.92 -10.49 11.94
CA LEU A 40 -3.59 -9.09 11.69
C LEU A 40 -4.55 -8.41 10.69
N GLN A 41 -5.11 -9.14 9.73
CA GLN A 41 -6.14 -8.60 8.83
C GLN A 41 -7.50 -8.43 9.51
N LEU A 42 -7.82 -9.28 10.48
CA LEU A 42 -9.07 -9.24 11.22
C LEU A 42 -9.03 -8.29 12.43
N ALA A 43 -7.86 -7.86 12.87
CA ALA A 43 -7.70 -6.95 13.98
C ALA A 43 -8.34 -5.58 13.68
N ASP A 44 -9.32 -5.21 14.51
CA ASP A 44 -10.21 -4.06 14.31
C ASP A 44 -9.45 -2.72 14.42
N THR A 45 -8.45 -2.67 15.31
CA THR A 45 -7.66 -1.46 15.54
C THR A 45 -6.17 -1.69 15.31
N ALA A 46 -5.44 -0.59 15.10
CA ALA A 46 -3.98 -0.63 15.05
C ALA A 46 -3.37 -1.16 16.36
N VAL A 47 -3.95 -0.79 17.52
CA VAL A 47 -3.52 -1.26 18.84
C VAL A 47 -3.62 -2.78 18.95
N ASP A 48 -4.69 -3.36 18.44
CA ASP A 48 -4.85 -4.82 18.46
C ASP A 48 -3.88 -5.52 17.51
N ARG A 49 -3.48 -4.89 16.40
CA ARG A 49 -2.37 -5.38 15.57
C ARG A 49 -1.02 -5.34 16.28
N TYR A 50 -0.74 -4.28 17.04
CA TYR A 50 0.50 -4.20 17.83
C TYR A 50 0.58 -5.28 18.91
N LYS A 51 -0.54 -5.64 19.54
CA LYS A 51 -0.58 -6.76 20.52
C LYS A 51 -0.20 -8.10 19.89
N LEU A 52 -0.46 -8.29 18.59
CA LEU A 52 -0.11 -9.50 17.84
C LEU A 52 1.36 -9.52 17.38
N LEU A 53 2.06 -8.38 17.45
CA LEU A 53 3.48 -8.20 17.12
C LEU A 53 4.21 -7.67 18.36
N PRO A 54 4.38 -8.48 19.41
CA PRO A 54 4.81 -8.00 20.72
C PRO A 54 6.31 -7.68 20.80
N ARG A 55 7.10 -8.08 19.80
CA ARG A 55 8.55 -7.88 19.80
C ARG A 55 8.94 -6.80 18.80
N ASP A 56 9.93 -6.00 19.15
CA ASP A 56 10.42 -4.93 18.29
C ASP A 56 10.98 -5.48 16.96
N GLU A 57 11.55 -6.70 16.97
CA GLU A 57 12.06 -7.35 15.77
C GLU A 57 10.97 -7.69 14.75
N ASP A 58 9.71 -7.81 15.17
CA ASP A 58 8.59 -8.07 14.26
C ASP A 58 8.31 -6.86 13.32
N PHE A 59 8.94 -5.70 13.60
CA PHE A 59 8.91 -4.48 12.79
C PHE A 59 10.20 -4.22 12.00
N ILE A 60 11.16 -5.16 12.02
CA ILE A 60 12.43 -5.04 11.30
C ILE A 60 12.46 -6.06 10.16
N PHE A 61 12.65 -5.58 8.92
CA PHE A 61 12.87 -6.43 7.76
C PHE A 61 14.29 -6.29 7.24
N ASP A 62 15.07 -7.37 7.31
CA ASP A 62 16.46 -7.40 6.87
C ASP A 62 16.57 -7.84 5.41
N PHE A 63 16.67 -6.87 4.50
CA PHE A 63 16.84 -7.09 3.07
C PHE A 63 18.18 -7.77 2.70
N THR A 64 19.16 -7.80 3.60
CA THR A 64 20.47 -8.42 3.36
C THR A 64 20.46 -9.93 3.60
N LYS A 65 19.55 -10.40 4.48
CA LYS A 65 19.38 -11.82 4.83
C LYS A 65 18.22 -12.49 4.09
N SER A 66 17.33 -11.72 3.48
CA SER A 66 16.19 -12.24 2.72
C SER A 66 16.60 -12.75 1.34
N GLU A 67 16.14 -13.95 0.96
CA GLU A 67 16.35 -14.51 -0.38
C GLU A 67 15.67 -13.66 -1.48
N SER A 68 14.55 -13.03 -1.15
CA SER A 68 13.83 -12.12 -2.04
C SER A 68 14.00 -10.67 -1.55
N PRO A 69 14.50 -9.74 -2.36
CA PRO A 69 14.70 -8.34 -1.96
C PRO A 69 13.38 -7.53 -1.98
N PHE A 70 12.28 -8.18 -1.59
CA PHE A 70 10.93 -7.65 -1.62
C PHE A 70 10.17 -8.01 -0.33
N ALA A 71 9.76 -6.99 0.41
CA ALA A 71 8.97 -7.09 1.62
C ALA A 71 7.47 -6.89 1.32
N ASN A 72 6.65 -7.84 1.76
CA ASN A 72 5.20 -7.78 1.64
C ASN A 72 4.52 -8.48 2.82
N ARG A 73 3.20 -8.35 2.95
CA ARG A 73 2.41 -8.93 4.05
C ARG A 73 2.58 -10.45 4.30
N LYS A 74 3.12 -11.21 3.35
CA LYS A 74 3.38 -12.66 3.51
C LYS A 74 4.69 -12.93 4.27
N ASN A 75 5.73 -12.14 4.02
CA ASN A 75 7.06 -12.33 4.62
C ASN A 75 7.41 -11.28 5.68
N PHE A 76 6.64 -10.20 5.76
CA PHE A 76 6.77 -9.13 6.74
C PHE A 76 5.39 -8.78 7.32
N PRO A 77 4.98 -9.43 8.43
CA PRO A 77 3.64 -9.28 9.01
C PRO A 77 3.27 -7.84 9.42
N ALA A 78 4.26 -7.00 9.76
CA ALA A 78 4.02 -5.59 10.08
C ALA A 78 3.37 -4.79 8.94
N LEU A 79 3.43 -5.27 7.69
CA LEU A 79 2.77 -4.62 6.55
C LEU A 79 1.28 -4.97 6.42
N VAL A 80 0.76 -5.90 7.20
CA VAL A 80 -0.65 -6.25 7.15
C VAL A 80 -1.52 -5.04 7.51
N GLY A 81 -2.52 -4.76 6.68
CA GLY A 81 -3.43 -3.61 6.85
C GLY A 81 -2.87 -2.26 6.39
N THR A 82 -1.61 -2.19 5.94
CA THR A 82 -1.01 -0.94 5.44
C THR A 82 -1.28 -0.70 3.95
N GLY A 83 -1.54 -1.77 3.19
CA GLY A 83 -1.67 -1.70 1.72
C GLY A 83 -0.35 -1.46 0.98
N THR A 84 0.80 -1.54 1.66
CA THR A 84 2.12 -1.23 1.10
C THR A 84 3.01 -2.46 0.94
N SER A 85 4.05 -2.31 0.11
CA SER A 85 5.15 -3.26 -0.06
C SER A 85 6.43 -2.52 -0.41
N PHE A 86 7.59 -3.06 -0.03
CA PHE A 86 8.90 -2.43 -0.26
C PHE A 86 9.81 -3.34 -1.07
N SER A 87 10.60 -2.77 -1.99
CA SER A 87 11.60 -3.49 -2.79
C SER A 87 12.90 -2.73 -2.75
N VAL A 88 14.02 -3.44 -2.66
CA VAL A 88 15.37 -2.85 -2.68
C VAL A 88 16.13 -3.42 -3.87
N SER A 89 16.76 -2.55 -4.66
CA SER A 89 17.64 -2.97 -5.75
C SER A 89 18.94 -2.18 -5.71
N GLN A 90 20.04 -2.85 -6.04
CA GLN A 90 21.35 -2.24 -6.15
C GLN A 90 21.64 -2.02 -7.63
N LEU A 91 21.81 -0.76 -8.02
CA LEU A 91 22.26 -0.41 -9.36
C LEU A 91 23.76 -0.14 -9.32
N PRO A 92 24.55 -0.71 -10.25
CA PRO A 92 25.97 -0.36 -10.34
C PRO A 92 26.11 1.13 -10.65
N ALA A 93 27.08 1.77 -10.00
CA ALA A 93 27.47 3.12 -10.36
C ALA A 93 28.05 3.08 -11.78
N TYR A 94 27.37 3.72 -12.73
CA TYR A 94 27.97 3.96 -14.04
C TYR A 94 29.08 5.01 -13.89
N PRO A 95 30.26 4.80 -14.50
CA PRO A 95 31.28 5.83 -14.50
C PRO A 95 30.71 7.06 -15.22
N THR A 96 30.69 8.19 -14.53
CA THR A 96 30.43 9.49 -15.15
C THR A 96 31.51 9.68 -16.20
N SER A 97 31.16 9.65 -17.47
CA SER A 97 32.06 10.04 -18.54
C SER A 97 32.48 11.48 -18.27
N THR A 98 33.67 11.68 -17.71
CA THR A 98 34.29 13.00 -17.63
C THR A 98 34.43 13.47 -19.06
N SER A 99 33.63 14.45 -19.47
CA SER A 99 33.83 15.14 -20.75
C SER A 99 35.18 15.85 -20.66
N THR A 100 36.25 15.19 -21.08
CA THR A 100 37.52 15.84 -21.34
C THR A 100 37.23 16.99 -22.31
N PRO A 101 37.53 18.25 -21.97
CA PRO A 101 37.34 19.35 -22.92
C PRO A 101 38.14 19.02 -24.18
N ALA A 102 37.48 19.10 -25.34
CA ALA A 102 38.13 18.90 -26.63
C ALA A 102 39.36 19.81 -26.73
N PRO A 103 40.51 19.33 -27.26
CA PRO A 103 41.65 20.20 -27.45
C PRO A 103 41.23 21.36 -28.35
N ALA A 104 41.51 22.59 -27.90
CA ALA A 104 41.25 23.78 -28.70
C ALA A 104 41.95 23.63 -30.06
N SER A 105 41.19 23.60 -31.15
CA SER A 105 41.75 23.73 -32.49
C SER A 105 42.39 25.11 -32.60
N SER A 106 43.70 25.19 -32.42
CA SER A 106 44.49 26.35 -32.81
C SER A 106 44.55 26.38 -34.33
N SER A 107 43.66 27.14 -34.96
CA SER A 107 43.78 27.51 -36.37
C SER A 107 45.06 28.33 -36.54
N SER A 108 46.12 27.70 -37.07
CA SER A 108 47.32 28.41 -37.53
C SER A 108 46.96 29.20 -38.78
N LEU A 109 46.74 30.50 -38.61
CA LEU A 109 46.63 31.46 -39.71
C LEU A 109 48.03 31.63 -40.32
N THR A 110 48.27 31.09 -41.51
CA THR A 110 49.47 31.37 -42.30
C THR A 110 49.33 32.77 -42.93
N PRO A 111 50.25 33.72 -42.69
CA PRO A 111 50.33 34.93 -43.49
C PRO A 111 51.10 34.60 -44.78
N GLY A 112 50.52 34.96 -45.92
CA GLY A 112 51.16 34.80 -47.22
C GLY A 112 52.44 35.62 -47.35
N ALA A 113 53.37 35.05 -48.11
CA ALA A 113 54.41 35.76 -48.86
C ALA A 113 54.77 34.89 -50.06
#